data_AF-A0A6N3ECG4-F1
#
_entry.id   AF-A0A6N3ECG4-F1
#
_cell.length_a   1.000
_cell.length_b   1.000
_cell.length_c   1.000
_cell.angle_alpha   90.00
_cell.angle_beta   90.00
_cell.angle_gamma   90.00
#
_symmetry.space_group_name_H-M   'P 1'
#
loop_
_entity.id
_entity.type
_entity.pdbx_description
1 polymer ?
#
loop_
_entity_poly.entity_id
_entity_poly.type
_entity_poly.pdbx_seq_one_letter_code
_entity_poly.pdbx_strand_id
1 'polypeptide(L)'
;MNKKNIIQYITGIKESENEGLDIIDAIEDAKAELEAARSIFDNVQDSKLIELAIYAEEVALKRYEYLLSLAKERDIRVSNEYILDRCIRMAE
;
A
#
# COMPACT_ATOMS: atom_id res chain seq x y z
N MET A 1 12.09 36.96 -8.92
CA MET A 1 11.85 35.58 -8.42
C MET A 1 13.18 35.03 -7.92
N ASN A 2 13.28 34.60 -6.66
CA ASN A 2 14.55 34.18 -6.05
C ASN A 2 14.84 32.71 -6.38
N LYS A 3 15.99 32.42 -7.00
CA LYS A 3 16.39 31.05 -7.39
C LYS A 3 16.38 30.06 -6.22
N LYS A 4 16.70 30.52 -5.01
CA LYS A 4 16.68 29.70 -3.79
C LYS A 4 15.28 29.19 -3.45
N ASN A 5 14.26 30.03 -3.65
CA ASN A 5 12.86 29.67 -3.37
C ASN A 5 12.33 28.65 -4.39
N ILE A 6 12.79 28.73 -5.64
CA ILE A 6 12.40 27.79 -6.70
C ILE A 6 12.98 26.40 -6.40
N ILE A 7 14.25 26.31 -6.03
CA ILE A 7 14.90 25.04 -5.67
C ILE A 7 14.17 24.39 -4.49
N GLN A 8 13.89 25.16 -3.43
CA GLN A 8 13.21 24.63 -2.24
C GLN A 8 11.79 24.12 -2.55
N TYR A 9 11.06 24.80 -3.42
CA TYR A 9 9.74 24.36 -3.88
C TYR A 9 9.81 23.06 -4.68
N ILE A 10 10.75 22.94 -5.63
CA ILE A 10 10.94 21.72 -6.44
C ILE A 10 11.34 20.54 -5.55
N THR A 11 12.24 20.74 -4.59
CA THR A 11 12.65 19.67 -3.65
C THR A 11 11.47 19.19 -2.81
N GLY A 12 10.64 20.10 -2.29
CA GLY A 12 9.44 19.73 -1.51
C GLY A 12 8.41 18.93 -2.31
N ILE A 13 8.22 19.24 -3.60
CA ILE A 13 7.36 18.43 -4.49
C ILE A 13 7.88 17.00 -4.60
N LYS A 14 9.19 16.84 -4.85
CA LYS A 14 9.80 15.52 -5.00
C LYS A 14 9.73 14.68 -3.73
N GLU A 15 9.91 15.30 -2.57
CA GLU A 15 9.76 14.62 -1.28
C GLU A 15 8.31 14.15 -1.07
N SER A 16 7.32 15.00 -1.39
CA SER A 16 5.91 14.61 -1.30
C SER A 16 5.49 13.51 -2.27
N GLU A 17 6.06 13.47 -3.48
CA GLU A 17 5.83 12.39 -4.44
C GLU A 17 6.40 11.06 -3.94
N ASN A 18 7.61 11.07 -3.36
CA ASN A 18 8.20 9.88 -2.77
C ASN A 18 7.39 9.35 -1.58
N GLU A 19 6.97 10.22 -0.66
CA GLU A 19 6.09 9.81 0.45
C GLU A 19 4.77 9.22 -0.04
N GLY A 20 4.23 9.75 -1.15
CA GLY A 20 3.05 9.20 -1.80
C GLY A 20 3.27 7.77 -2.31
N LEU A 21 4.40 7.53 -3.00
CA LEU A 21 4.79 6.21 -3.48
C LEU A 21 4.97 5.21 -2.34
N ASP A 22 5.63 5.62 -1.24
CA ASP A 22 5.84 4.75 -0.07
C ASP A 22 4.51 4.30 0.56
N ILE A 23 3.51 5.19 0.63
CA ILE A 23 2.17 4.85 1.13
C ILE A 23 1.47 3.89 0.17
N ILE A 24 1.59 4.11 -1.14
CA ILE A 24 0.99 3.22 -2.15
C ILE A 24 1.61 1.82 -2.11
N ASP A 25 2.93 1.72 -1.93
CA ASP A 25 3.61 0.43 -1.78
C ASP A 25 3.15 -0.29 -0.51
N ALA A 26 3.06 0.42 0.62
CA ALA A 26 2.56 -0.15 1.86
C ALA A 26 1.09 -0.65 1.74
N ILE A 27 0.26 0.01 0.93
CA ILE A 27 -1.11 -0.43 0.65
C ILE A 27 -1.11 -1.78 -0.08
N GLU A 28 -0.27 -1.94 -1.11
CA GLU A 28 -0.18 -3.22 -1.82
C GLU A 28 0.38 -4.33 -0.92
N ASP A 29 1.38 -4.02 -0.09
CA ASP A 29 1.93 -5.00 0.85
C ASP A 29 0.85 -5.48 1.84
N ALA A 30 0.04 -4.57 2.39
CA ALA A 30 -1.07 -4.92 3.26
C ALA A 30 -2.14 -5.77 2.55
N LYS A 31 -2.38 -5.50 1.26
CA LYS A 31 -3.28 -6.30 0.44
C LYS A 31 -2.71 -7.70 0.15
N ALA A 32 -1.42 -7.81 -0.15
CA ALA A 32 -0.75 -9.09 -0.35
C ALA A 32 -0.77 -9.93 0.94
N GLU A 33 -0.61 -9.32 2.11
CA GLU A 33 -0.75 -10.00 3.40
C GLU A 33 -2.19 -10.49 3.65
N LEU A 34 -3.20 -9.70 3.30
CA LEU A 34 -4.61 -10.13 3.34
C LEU A 34 -4.84 -11.38 2.48
N GLU A 35 -4.33 -11.37 1.24
CA GLU A 35 -4.44 -12.51 0.32
C GLU A 35 -3.69 -13.73 0.83
N ALA A 36 -2.50 -13.54 1.42
CA ALA A 36 -1.72 -14.61 2.04
C ALA A 36 -2.43 -15.22 3.25
N ALA A 37 -2.99 -14.39 4.14
CA ALA A 37 -3.73 -14.86 5.31
C ALA A 37 -4.96 -15.70 4.91
N ARG A 38 -5.72 -15.24 3.91
CA ARG A 38 -6.84 -16.00 3.32
C ARG A 38 -6.40 -17.31 2.71
N SER A 39 -5.31 -17.29 1.93
CA SER A 39 -4.74 -18.51 1.36
C SER A 39 -4.31 -19.51 2.44
N ILE A 40 -3.71 -19.04 3.54
CA ILE A 40 -3.37 -19.92 4.67
C ILE A 40 -4.65 -20.51 5.26
N PHE A 41 -5.65 -19.68 5.59
CA PHE A 41 -6.91 -20.12 6.16
C PHE A 41 -7.59 -21.21 5.31
N ASP A 42 -7.61 -21.03 3.99
CA ASP A 42 -8.25 -21.96 3.05
C ASP A 42 -7.51 -23.30 2.94
N ASN A 43 -6.20 -23.33 3.22
CA ASN A 43 -5.35 -24.50 2.97
C ASN A 43 -4.92 -25.27 4.24
N VAL A 44 -5.04 -24.67 5.43
CA VAL A 44 -4.62 -25.32 6.68
C VAL A 44 -5.77 -26.06 7.37
N GLN A 45 -5.45 -27.21 8.00
CA GLN A 45 -6.42 -28.01 8.77
C GLN A 45 -6.16 -28.00 10.28
N ASP A 46 -4.94 -27.63 10.69
CA ASP A 46 -4.60 -27.54 12.12
C ASP A 46 -5.32 -26.33 12.73
N SER A 47 -6.04 -26.56 13.83
CA SER A 47 -6.89 -25.53 14.45
C SER A 47 -6.11 -24.31 14.94
N LYS A 48 -4.85 -24.46 15.36
CA LYS A 48 -4.01 -23.33 15.78
C LYS A 48 -3.55 -22.50 14.59
N LEU A 49 -3.30 -23.15 13.45
CA LEU A 49 -2.96 -22.46 12.21
C LEU A 49 -4.17 -21.74 11.61
N ILE A 50 -5.37 -22.31 11.74
CA ILE A 50 -6.62 -21.63 11.38
C ILE A 50 -6.79 -20.37 12.23
N GLU A 51 -6.62 -20.47 13.55
CA GLU A 51 -6.72 -19.30 14.45
C GLU A 51 -5.67 -18.23 14.12
N LEU A 52 -4.44 -18.64 13.85
CA LEU A 52 -3.37 -17.75 13.39
C LEU A 52 -3.77 -17.02 12.09
N ALA A 53 -4.35 -17.74 11.12
CA ALA A 53 -4.76 -17.17 9.84
C ALA A 53 -5.87 -16.13 10.00
N ILE A 54 -6.86 -16.39 10.86
CA ILE A 54 -7.93 -15.42 11.20
C ILE A 54 -7.32 -14.15 11.79
N TYR A 55 -6.41 -14.29 12.77
CA TYR A 55 -5.77 -13.13 13.39
C TYR A 55 -4.90 -12.35 12.39
N ALA A 56 -4.15 -13.05 11.55
CA ALA A 56 -3.33 -12.44 10.51
C ALA A 56 -4.19 -11.65 9.51
N GLU A 57 -5.35 -12.19 9.09
CA GLU A 57 -6.29 -11.49 8.21
C GLU A 57 -6.82 -10.23 8.89
N GLU A 58 -7.23 -10.29 10.16
CA GLU A 58 -7.74 -9.12 10.88
C GLU A 58 -6.68 -8.02 11.02
N VAL A 59 -5.42 -8.39 11.29
CA VAL A 59 -4.31 -7.44 11.38
C VAL A 59 -4.04 -6.78 10.02
N ALA A 60 -3.95 -7.59 8.95
CA ALA A 60 -3.68 -7.09 7.61
C ALA A 60 -4.83 -6.18 7.11
N LEU A 61 -6.08 -6.53 7.42
CA LEU A 61 -7.26 -5.72 7.09
C LEU A 61 -7.21 -4.34 7.76
N LYS A 62 -6.99 -4.31 9.07
CA LYS A 62 -6.89 -3.03 9.80
C LYS A 62 -5.76 -2.16 9.27
N ARG A 63 -4.62 -2.76 8.93
CA ARG A 63 -3.50 -2.04 8.34
C ARG A 63 -3.86 -1.47 6.97
N TYR A 64 -4.50 -2.27 6.12
CA TYR A 64 -4.96 -1.85 4.79
C TYR A 64 -5.96 -0.68 4.88
N GLU A 65 -6.98 -0.78 5.74
CA GLU A 65 -7.97 0.27 5.95
C GLU A 65 -7.36 1.59 6.48
N TYR A 66 -6.41 1.48 7.41
CA TYR A 66 -5.68 2.63 7.93
C TYR A 66 -4.88 3.33 6.82
N LEU A 67 -4.13 2.57 6.02
CA LEU A 67 -3.31 3.13 4.94
C LEU A 67 -4.16 3.76 3.84
N LEU A 68 -5.31 3.16 3.49
CA LEU A 68 -6.27 3.78 2.56
C LEU A 68 -6.83 5.10 3.11
N SER A 69 -7.15 5.14 4.41
CA SER A 69 -7.63 6.36 5.06
C SER A 69 -6.55 7.45 5.04
N LEU A 70 -5.31 7.09 5.35
CA LEU A 70 -4.16 7.99 5.32
C LEU A 70 -3.89 8.54 3.91
N ALA A 71 -3.94 7.68 2.89
CA ALA A 71 -3.79 8.09 1.49
C ALA A 71 -4.88 9.10 1.09
N LYS A 72 -6.12 8.85 1.50
CA LYS A 72 -7.26 9.75 1.24
C LYS A 72 -7.11 11.09 1.96
N GLU A 73 -6.67 11.10 3.22
CA GLU A 73 -6.42 12.32 3.99
C GLU A 73 -5.33 13.20 3.38
N ARG A 74 -4.32 12.57 2.75
CA ARG A 74 -3.21 13.25 2.08
C ARG A 74 -3.45 13.56 0.60
N ASP A 75 -4.65 13.27 0.08
CA ASP A 75 -5.02 13.35 -1.35
C ASP A 75 -4.01 12.64 -2.28
N ILE A 76 -3.44 11.53 -1.81
CA ILE A 76 -2.55 10.69 -2.61
C ILE A 76 -3.42 9.94 -3.63
N ARG A 77 -3.08 10.10 -4.91
CA ARG A 77 -3.77 9.49 -6.03
C ARG A 77 -2.77 8.87 -6.99
N VAL A 78 -3.16 7.76 -7.58
CA VAL A 78 -2.42 7.12 -8.66
C VAL A 78 -3.07 7.45 -9.99
N SER A 79 -2.26 7.60 -11.04
CA SER A 79 -2.78 7.79 -12.40
C SER A 79 -3.21 6.46 -13.02
N ASN A 80 -3.99 6.52 -14.10
CA ASN A 80 -4.34 5.31 -14.84
C ASN A 80 -3.10 4.62 -15.43
N GLU A 81 -2.10 5.41 -15.86
CA GLU A 81 -0.83 4.89 -16.36
C GLU A 81 -0.09 4.09 -15.29
N TYR A 82 -0.07 4.60 -14.04
CA TYR A 82 0.51 3.90 -12.91
C TYR A 82 -0.19 2.56 -12.65
N ILE A 83 -1.52 2.55 -12.67
CA ILE A 83 -2.32 1.33 -12.47
C ILE A 83 -2.00 0.31 -13.57
N LEU A 84 -1.97 0.74 -14.84
CA LEU A 84 -1.69 -0.13 -15.98
C LEU A 84 -0.28 -0.74 -15.90
N ASP A 85 0.73 0.08 -15.62
CA ASP A 85 2.12 -0.38 -15.47
C ASP A 85 2.24 -1.44 -14.37
N ARG A 86 1.60 -1.20 -13.21
CA ARG A 86 1.63 -2.14 -12.09
C ARG A 86 0.88 -3.45 -12.42
N CYS A 87 -0.27 -3.38 -13.08
CA CYS A 87 -0.99 -4.58 -13.53
C CYS A 87 -0.18 -5.43 -14.51
N ILE A 88 0.58 -4.80 -15.42
CA ILE A 88 1.45 -5.52 -16.37
C ILE A 88 2.57 -6.25 -15.62
N ARG A 89 3.24 -5.58 -14.67
CA ARG A 89 4.33 -6.19 -13.89
C ARG A 89 3.90 -7.38 -13.04
N MET A 90 2.64 -7.41 -12.58
CA MET A 90 2.11 -8.56 -11.82
C MET A 90 1.79 -9.78 -12.70
N ALA A 91 1.71 -9.60 -14.04
CA ALA A 91 1.37 -10.67 -14.98
C ALA A 91 2.60 -11.34 -15.61
N GLU A 92 3.79 -10.77 -15.41
CA GLU A 92 5.11 -11.33 -15.81
C GLU A 92 5.68 -12.24 -14.71
#